data_AF-T0DD94-F1
#
_entry.id   AF-T0DD94-F1
#
_cell.length_a   1.000
_cell.length_b   1.000
_cell.length_c   1.000
_cell.angle_alpha   90.00
_cell.angle_beta   90.00
_cell.angle_gamma   90.00
#
_symmetry.space_group_name_H-M   'P 1'
#
loop_
_entity.id
_entity.type
_entity.pdbx_description
1 polymer ?
#
loop_
_entity_poly.entity_id
_entity_poly.type
_entity_poly.pdbx_seq_one_letter_code
_entity_poly.pdbx_strand_id
1 'polypeptide(L)'
;MSEVSNFKEQVDKLVSFHQQIRADFKSLIILSQAVAESSKDRPGAPRGISEFLLRFWIILEADMQNEERYIFPLILRENCSDAYEYIKEMTQEHMEQEKELRGLIKMVQDYELQKETCPEWEGLYRKVRKVVDNLCRHMNYENEVMYSFLSYYENRNGAAV
;
A
#
# COMPACT_ATOMS: atom_id res chain seq x y z
N MET A 1 -2.77 -21.77 21.64
CA MET A 1 -3.59 -20.68 21.05
C MET A 1 -4.24 -21.27 19.81
N SER A 2 -5.55 -21.11 19.61
CA SER A 2 -6.22 -21.65 18.40
C SER A 2 -5.81 -20.85 17.16
N GLU A 3 -5.80 -21.48 15.99
CA GLU A 3 -5.49 -20.81 14.71
C GLU A 3 -6.49 -19.68 14.38
N VAL A 4 -7.75 -19.81 14.81
CA VAL A 4 -8.79 -18.75 14.76
C VAL A 4 -8.32 -17.47 15.48
N SER A 5 -7.60 -17.63 16.61
CA SER A 5 -7.05 -16.50 17.37
C SER A 5 -5.95 -15.77 16.61
N ASN A 6 -5.29 -16.44 15.65
CA ASN A 6 -4.17 -15.88 14.90
C ASN A 6 -4.65 -14.96 13.76
N PHE A 7 -5.64 -15.39 12.97
CA PHE A 7 -6.16 -14.56 11.86
C PHE A 7 -6.83 -13.27 12.33
N LYS A 8 -7.50 -13.29 13.49
CA LYS A 8 -8.08 -12.07 14.05
C LYS A 8 -7.02 -11.00 14.34
N GLU A 9 -5.92 -11.37 14.99
CA GLU A 9 -4.83 -10.43 15.31
C GLU A 9 -4.15 -9.90 14.04
N GLN A 10 -4.00 -10.76 13.02
CA GLN A 10 -3.45 -10.38 11.72
C GLN A 10 -4.35 -9.38 11.00
N VAL A 11 -5.66 -9.62 10.95
CA VAL A 11 -6.64 -8.69 10.36
C VAL A 11 -6.68 -7.38 11.13
N ASP A 12 -6.70 -7.41 12.46
CA ASP A 12 -6.67 -6.19 13.30
C ASP A 12 -5.42 -5.35 12.98
N LYS A 13 -4.26 -6.00 12.74
CA LYS A 13 -3.02 -5.34 12.34
C LYS A 13 -3.10 -4.75 10.93
N LEU A 14 -3.69 -5.45 9.96
CA LEU A 14 -3.93 -4.94 8.60
C LEU A 14 -4.81 -3.70 8.60
N VAL A 15 -5.89 -3.70 9.38
CA VAL A 15 -6.75 -2.51 9.55
C VAL A 15 -5.96 -1.33 10.14
N SER A 16 -5.02 -1.58 11.07
CA SER A 16 -4.14 -0.52 11.58
C SER A 16 -3.17 0.01 10.52
N PHE A 17 -2.67 -0.86 9.63
CA PHE A 17 -1.88 -0.44 8.48
C PHE A 17 -2.70 0.48 7.57
N HIS A 18 -3.94 0.11 7.26
CA HIS A 18 -4.81 0.92 6.40
C HIS A 18 -4.98 2.32 6.99
N GLN A 19 -5.30 2.42 8.29
CA GLN A 19 -5.42 3.70 8.98
C GLN A 19 -4.14 4.56 8.87
N GLN A 20 -2.96 3.94 9.05
CA GLN A 20 -1.68 4.63 8.89
C GLN A 20 -1.46 5.09 7.44
N ILE A 21 -1.77 4.24 6.46
CA ILE A 21 -1.67 4.55 5.02
C ILE A 21 -2.56 5.74 4.67
N ARG A 22 -3.82 5.77 5.13
CA ARG A 22 -4.74 6.90 4.89
C ARG A 22 -4.15 8.22 5.42
N ALA A 23 -3.57 8.20 6.62
CA ALA A 23 -2.94 9.37 7.22
C ALA A 23 -1.67 9.80 6.48
N ASP A 24 -0.82 8.84 6.13
CA ASP A 24 0.43 9.03 5.41
C ASP A 24 0.18 9.65 4.03
N PHE A 25 -0.72 9.07 3.23
CA PHE A 25 -1.09 9.57 1.90
C PHE A 25 -1.71 10.95 1.94
N LYS A 26 -2.68 11.20 2.83
CA LYS A 26 -3.28 12.53 2.99
C LYS A 26 -2.20 13.59 3.24
N SER A 27 -1.29 13.31 4.17
CA SER A 27 -0.26 14.27 4.55
C SER A 27 0.86 14.39 3.50
N LEU A 28 1.07 13.38 2.65
CA LEU A 28 2.02 13.41 1.54
C LEU A 28 1.46 14.18 0.35
N ILE A 29 0.18 14.01 0.01
CA ILE A 29 -0.51 14.76 -1.04
C ILE A 29 -0.41 16.27 -0.75
N ILE A 30 -0.76 16.70 0.48
CA ILE A 30 -0.66 18.11 0.89
C ILE A 30 0.77 18.65 0.72
N LEU A 31 1.78 17.89 1.16
CA LEU A 31 3.18 18.30 1.03
C LEU A 31 3.59 18.42 -0.44
N SER A 32 3.23 17.45 -1.28
CA SER A 32 3.58 17.44 -2.70
C SER A 32 2.98 18.63 -3.45
N GLN A 33 1.74 19.03 -3.12
CA GLN A 33 1.10 20.21 -3.70
C GLN A 33 1.81 21.50 -3.29
N ALA A 34 2.18 21.63 -2.01
CA ALA A 34 2.91 22.81 -1.52
C ALA A 34 4.30 22.93 -2.18
N VAL A 35 5.00 21.81 -2.36
CA VAL A 35 6.28 21.78 -3.08
C VAL A 35 6.10 22.12 -4.55
N ALA A 36 5.08 21.59 -5.22
CA ALA A 36 4.81 21.88 -6.63
C ALA A 36 4.56 23.38 -6.85
N GLU A 37 3.75 24.02 -6.00
CA GLU A 37 3.45 25.45 -6.09
C GLU A 37 4.71 26.30 -5.85
N SER A 38 5.44 26.03 -4.77
CA SER A 38 6.64 26.81 -4.41
C SER A 38 7.83 26.62 -5.36
N SER A 39 7.78 25.59 -6.23
CA SER A 39 8.88 25.18 -7.11
C SER A 39 8.55 25.31 -8.60
N LYS A 40 7.40 25.90 -8.95
CA LYS A 40 6.86 25.97 -10.32
C LYS A 40 7.86 26.43 -11.38
N ASP A 41 8.64 27.46 -11.05
CA ASP A 41 9.62 28.10 -11.94
C ASP A 41 11.07 27.69 -11.66
N ARG A 42 11.30 26.75 -10.73
CA ARG A 42 12.64 26.29 -10.37
C ARG A 42 13.10 25.17 -11.32
N PRO A 43 14.25 25.31 -12.01
CA PRO A 43 14.84 24.23 -12.79
C PRO A 43 15.11 23.00 -11.91
N GLY A 44 14.86 21.80 -12.45
CA GLY A 44 15.10 20.55 -11.73
C GLY A 44 14.09 20.19 -10.64
N ALA A 45 13.05 21.01 -10.42
CA ALA A 45 12.00 20.70 -9.46
C ALA A 45 11.30 19.37 -9.79
N PRO A 46 10.96 18.55 -8.77
CA PRO A 46 10.18 17.34 -8.99
C PRO A 46 8.76 17.71 -9.47
N ARG A 47 8.31 17.12 -10.57
CA ARG A 47 7.01 17.42 -11.21
C ARG A 47 6.12 16.18 -11.27
N GLY A 48 4.81 16.39 -11.27
CA GLY A 48 3.82 15.32 -11.45
C GLY A 48 3.57 14.45 -10.22
N ILE A 49 4.29 14.66 -9.11
CA ILE A 49 4.14 13.85 -7.89
C ILE A 49 2.74 14.00 -7.30
N SER A 50 2.21 15.22 -7.24
CA SER A 50 0.89 15.45 -6.64
C SER A 50 -0.24 14.79 -7.43
N GLU A 51 -0.13 14.84 -8.75
CA GLU A 51 -1.06 14.25 -9.69
C GLU A 51 -0.99 12.73 -9.65
N PHE A 52 0.22 12.17 -9.58
CA PHE A 52 0.43 10.74 -9.34
C PHE A 52 -0.26 10.30 -8.04
N LEU A 53 0.03 10.97 -6.93
CA LEU A 53 -0.49 10.59 -5.61
C LEU A 53 -2.00 10.66 -5.53
N LEU A 54 -2.63 11.67 -6.14
CA LEU A 54 -4.09 11.80 -6.17
C LEU A 54 -4.74 10.65 -6.94
N ARG A 55 -4.19 10.28 -8.09
CA ARG A 55 -4.66 9.13 -8.86
C ARG A 55 -4.46 7.82 -8.11
N PHE A 56 -3.25 7.60 -7.61
CA PHE A 56 -2.88 6.36 -6.93
C PHE A 56 -3.70 6.15 -5.65
N TRP A 57 -4.02 7.24 -4.94
CA TRP A 57 -4.88 7.19 -3.76
C TRP A 57 -6.28 6.65 -4.05
N ILE A 58 -6.85 6.93 -5.22
CA ILE A 58 -8.18 6.43 -5.59
C ILE A 58 -8.16 4.90 -5.72
N ILE A 59 -7.10 4.36 -6.32
CA ILE A 59 -6.90 2.92 -6.48
C ILE A 59 -6.70 2.30 -5.10
N LEU A 60 -5.72 2.78 -4.35
CA LEU A 60 -5.36 2.23 -3.04
C LEU A 60 -6.52 2.26 -2.03
N GLU A 61 -7.31 3.34 -1.99
CA GLU A 61 -8.47 3.41 -1.10
C GLU A 61 -9.60 2.48 -1.54
N ALA A 62 -9.78 2.24 -2.84
CA ALA A 62 -10.76 1.28 -3.33
C ALA A 62 -10.37 -0.15 -2.92
N ASP A 63 -9.09 -0.51 -3.05
CA ASP A 63 -8.56 -1.83 -2.72
C ASP A 63 -8.69 -2.09 -1.20
N MET A 64 -8.23 -1.14 -0.36
CA MET A 64 -8.40 -1.22 1.10
C MET A 64 -9.87 -1.31 1.53
N GLN A 65 -10.79 -0.65 0.83
CA GLN A 65 -12.23 -0.76 1.11
C GLN A 65 -12.79 -2.13 0.71
N ASN A 66 -12.32 -2.70 -0.40
CA ASN A 66 -12.71 -4.03 -0.84
C ASN A 66 -12.25 -5.08 0.19
N GLU A 67 -11.00 -4.98 0.63
CA GLU A 67 -10.42 -5.84 1.67
C GLU A 67 -11.20 -5.75 2.99
N GLU A 68 -11.41 -4.54 3.50
CA GLU A 68 -12.10 -4.30 4.77
C GLU A 68 -13.57 -4.77 4.75
N ARG A 69 -14.25 -4.66 3.61
CA ARG A 69 -15.69 -4.98 3.49
C ARG A 69 -15.96 -6.43 3.12
N TYR A 70 -15.06 -7.08 2.40
CA TYR A 70 -15.32 -8.40 1.83
C TYR A 70 -14.27 -9.43 2.25
N ILE A 71 -12.98 -9.18 1.96
CA ILE A 71 -11.92 -10.18 2.15
C ILE A 71 -11.69 -10.46 3.65
N PHE A 72 -11.48 -9.44 4.47
CA PHE A 72 -11.22 -9.63 5.90
C PHE A 72 -12.38 -10.32 6.63
N PRO A 73 -13.67 -9.95 6.40
CA PRO A 73 -14.79 -10.71 6.96
C PRO A 73 -14.84 -12.18 6.54
N LEU A 74 -14.43 -12.54 5.32
CA LEU A 74 -14.37 -13.93 4.87
C LEU A 74 -13.28 -14.71 5.60
N ILE A 75 -12.10 -14.11 5.78
CA ILE A 75 -10.99 -14.69 6.57
C ILE A 75 -11.44 -14.97 8.01
N LEU A 76 -12.06 -13.98 8.66
CA LEU A 76 -12.53 -14.12 10.05
C LEU A 76 -13.63 -15.18 10.23
N ARG A 77 -14.32 -15.55 9.16
CA ARG A 77 -15.35 -16.61 9.15
C ARG A 77 -14.82 -17.96 8.66
N GLU A 78 -13.53 -18.05 8.33
CA GLU A 78 -12.90 -19.23 7.73
C GLU A 78 -13.59 -19.71 6.44
N ASN A 79 -14.21 -18.80 5.68
CA ASN A 79 -14.90 -19.13 4.42
C ASN A 79 -13.99 -18.91 3.21
N CYS A 80 -13.25 -19.95 2.81
CA CYS A 80 -12.24 -19.84 1.76
C CYS A 80 -12.75 -20.07 0.33
N SER A 81 -13.88 -20.77 0.13
CA SER A 81 -14.38 -21.03 -1.23
C SER A 81 -14.69 -19.74 -1.98
N ASP A 82 -15.17 -18.75 -1.24
CA ASP A 82 -15.52 -17.44 -1.79
C ASP A 82 -14.32 -16.50 -1.82
N ALA A 83 -13.29 -16.73 -0.99
CA ALA A 83 -12.14 -15.84 -0.84
C ALA A 83 -11.03 -16.06 -1.87
N TYR A 84 -10.93 -17.26 -2.47
CA TYR A 84 -9.81 -17.62 -3.35
C TYR A 84 -9.63 -16.67 -4.54
N GLU A 85 -10.69 -16.41 -5.31
CA GLU A 85 -10.60 -15.52 -6.49
C GLU A 85 -10.27 -14.08 -6.07
N TYR A 86 -10.83 -13.58 -4.97
CA TYR A 86 -10.52 -12.24 -4.47
C TYR A 86 -9.06 -12.10 -4.01
N ILE A 87 -8.50 -13.13 -3.35
CA ILE A 87 -7.09 -13.13 -2.95
C ILE A 87 -6.16 -13.13 -4.17
N LYS A 88 -6.52 -13.88 -5.22
CA LYS A 88 -5.77 -13.92 -6.46
C LYS A 88 -5.80 -12.59 -7.21
N GLU A 89 -6.96 -11.94 -7.26
CA GLU A 89 -7.11 -10.59 -7.85
C GLU A 89 -6.30 -9.56 -7.05
N MET A 90 -6.47 -9.51 -5.73
CA MET A 90 -5.73 -8.59 -4.86
C MET A 90 -4.20 -8.75 -4.99
N THR A 91 -3.69 -9.98 -5.01
CA THR A 91 -2.24 -10.20 -5.17
C THR A 91 -1.71 -9.75 -6.53
N GLN A 92 -2.55 -9.73 -7.58
CA GLN A 92 -2.19 -9.13 -8.87
C GLN A 92 -2.21 -7.60 -8.80
N GLU A 93 -3.23 -7.01 -8.17
CA GLU A 93 -3.32 -5.56 -7.93
C GLU A 93 -2.07 -5.05 -7.20
N HIS A 94 -1.61 -5.75 -6.16
CA HIS A 94 -0.36 -5.43 -5.48
C HIS A 94 0.86 -5.39 -6.40
N MET A 95 0.99 -6.31 -7.37
CA MET A 95 2.11 -6.28 -8.32
C MET A 95 2.05 -5.05 -9.24
N GLU A 96 0.84 -4.64 -9.65
CA GLU A 96 0.64 -3.43 -10.45
C GLU A 96 0.95 -2.17 -9.65
N GLN A 97 0.49 -2.11 -8.39
CA GLN A 97 0.79 -1.03 -7.46
C GLN A 97 2.30 -0.89 -7.23
N GLU A 98 3.02 -1.98 -6.97
CA GLU A 98 4.49 -1.97 -6.83
C GLU A 98 5.18 -1.38 -8.06
N LYS A 99 4.68 -1.68 -9.26
CA LYS A 99 5.20 -1.13 -10.52
C LYS A 99 4.94 0.37 -10.62
N GLU A 100 3.77 0.85 -10.23
CA GLU A 100 3.47 2.29 -10.18
C GLU A 100 4.36 3.03 -9.18
N LEU A 101 4.60 2.46 -8.00
CA LEU A 101 5.48 3.03 -6.98
C LEU A 101 6.92 3.20 -7.48
N ARG A 102 7.42 2.31 -8.34
CA ARG A 102 8.73 2.51 -9.01
C ARG A 102 8.75 3.78 -9.86
N GLY A 103 7.65 4.13 -10.50
CA GLY A 103 7.49 5.39 -11.21
C GLY A 103 7.61 6.60 -10.27
N LEU A 104 6.92 6.55 -9.13
CA LEU A 104 7.03 7.60 -8.10
C LEU A 104 8.46 7.74 -7.56
N ILE A 105 9.16 6.63 -7.31
CA ILE A 105 10.57 6.62 -6.88
C ILE A 105 11.46 7.37 -7.88
N LYS A 106 11.23 7.18 -9.19
CA LYS A 106 11.95 7.92 -10.23
C LYS A 106 11.64 9.42 -10.23
N MET A 107 10.40 9.81 -9.94
CA MET A 107 10.02 11.23 -9.84
C MET A 107 10.72 11.96 -8.69
N VAL A 108 11.06 11.23 -7.62
CA VAL A 108 11.89 11.74 -6.51
C VAL A 108 13.37 11.38 -6.67
N GLN A 109 13.82 11.18 -7.91
CA GLN A 109 15.23 10.97 -8.26
C GLN A 109 15.89 9.82 -7.48
N ASP A 110 15.19 8.70 -7.32
CA ASP A 110 15.66 7.56 -6.53
C ASP A 110 16.03 7.93 -5.09
N TYR A 111 15.44 9.02 -4.57
CA TYR A 111 15.72 9.63 -3.27
C TYR A 111 17.14 10.17 -3.10
N GLU A 112 17.89 10.33 -4.18
CA GLU A 112 19.24 10.88 -4.16
C GLU A 112 19.20 12.40 -4.02
N LEU A 113 19.92 12.93 -3.03
CA LEU A 113 19.99 14.37 -2.78
C LEU A 113 21.15 14.97 -3.59
N GLN A 114 20.81 15.72 -4.63
CA GLN A 114 21.78 16.49 -5.41
C GLN A 114 22.11 17.82 -4.70
N LYS A 115 23.24 18.44 -5.09
CA LYS A 115 23.73 19.69 -4.48
C LYS A 115 22.72 20.84 -4.57
N GLU A 116 21.83 20.78 -5.56
CA GLU A 116 20.78 21.74 -5.86
C GLU A 116 19.47 21.44 -5.11
N THR A 117 19.40 20.34 -4.33
CA THR A 117 18.19 19.96 -3.59
C THR A 117 17.98 20.89 -2.40
N CYS A 118 16.90 21.68 -2.44
CA CYS A 118 16.55 22.53 -1.31
C CYS A 118 15.89 21.71 -0.17
N PRO A 119 15.90 22.23 1.08
CA PRO A 119 15.36 21.51 2.24
C PRO A 119 13.91 21.04 2.08
N GLU A 120 13.09 21.77 1.32
CA GLU A 120 11.70 21.42 1.05
C GLU A 120 11.58 20.16 0.17
N TRP A 121 12.42 20.04 -0.85
CA TRP A 121 12.45 18.86 -1.73
C TRP A 121 13.00 17.65 -1.00
N GLU A 122 14.05 17.83 -0.19
CA GLU A 122 14.55 16.78 0.68
C GLU A 122 13.46 16.29 1.65
N GLY A 123 12.68 17.21 2.23
CA GLY A 123 11.52 16.90 3.05
C GLY A 123 10.49 16.04 2.32
N LEU A 124 10.16 16.39 1.08
CA LEU A 124 9.27 15.61 0.22
C LEU A 124 9.84 14.21 -0.06
N TYR A 125 11.11 14.11 -0.47
CA TYR A 125 11.73 12.84 -0.85
C TYR A 125 11.79 11.87 0.32
N ARG A 126 12.21 12.34 1.51
CA ARG A 126 12.19 11.53 2.73
C ARG A 126 10.79 11.05 3.09
N LYS A 127 9.78 11.90 2.90
CA LYS A 127 8.39 11.53 3.19
C LYS A 127 7.88 10.50 2.18
N VAL A 128 8.14 10.68 0.88
CA VAL A 128 7.82 9.68 -0.15
C VAL A 128 8.46 8.35 0.21
N ARG A 129 9.76 8.32 0.54
CA ARG A 129 10.45 7.08 0.95
C ARG A 129 9.72 6.38 2.08
N LYS A 130 9.43 7.09 3.16
CA LYS A 130 8.73 6.53 4.31
C LYS A 130 7.36 5.94 3.94
N VAL A 131 6.56 6.66 3.14
CA VAL A 131 5.22 6.21 2.74
C VAL A 131 5.31 4.98 1.83
N VAL A 132 6.22 4.99 0.87
CA VAL A 132 6.46 3.85 -0.03
C VAL A 132 6.92 2.63 0.77
N ASP A 133 7.89 2.78 1.66
CA ASP A 133 8.39 1.68 2.51
C ASP A 133 7.27 1.11 3.40
N ASN A 134 6.43 1.98 3.98
CA ASN A 134 5.29 1.56 4.80
C ASN A 134 4.24 0.79 3.97
N LEU A 135 3.91 1.28 2.78
CA LEU A 135 2.95 0.63 1.88
C LEU A 135 3.48 -0.74 1.42
N CYS A 136 4.73 -0.83 0.97
CA CYS A 136 5.34 -2.11 0.61
C CYS A 136 5.37 -3.09 1.79
N ARG A 137 5.59 -2.61 3.03
CA ARG A 137 5.51 -3.47 4.22
C ARG A 137 4.09 -3.98 4.51
N HIS A 138 3.07 -3.16 4.26
CA HIS A 138 1.67 -3.56 4.36
C HIS A 138 1.35 -4.63 3.31
N MET A 139 1.58 -4.36 2.02
CA MET A 139 1.30 -5.32 0.93
C MET A 139 2.01 -6.67 1.14
N ASN A 140 3.27 -6.66 1.57
CA ASN A 140 4.01 -7.89 1.86
C ASN A 140 3.38 -8.68 3.02
N TYR A 141 3.05 -7.99 4.12
CA TYR A 141 2.43 -8.62 5.27
C TYR A 141 1.02 -9.16 4.95
N GLU A 142 0.26 -8.43 4.14
CA GLU A 142 -1.04 -8.87 3.65
C GLU A 142 -0.93 -10.12 2.79
N ASN A 143 -0.02 -10.14 1.82
CA ASN A 143 0.25 -11.32 1.00
C ASN A 143 0.59 -12.54 1.87
N GLU A 144 1.47 -12.38 2.89
CA GLU A 144 1.80 -13.45 3.84
C GLU A 144 0.57 -13.98 4.58
N VAL A 145 -0.32 -13.09 5.04
CA VAL A 145 -1.56 -13.47 5.72
C VAL A 145 -2.49 -14.22 4.78
N MET A 146 -2.65 -13.76 3.54
CA MET A 146 -3.52 -14.42 2.56
C MET A 146 -3.01 -15.79 2.17
N TYR A 147 -1.70 -15.95 1.93
CA TYR A 147 -1.12 -17.26 1.65
C TYR A 147 -1.27 -18.22 2.84
N SER A 148 -1.05 -17.73 4.06
CA SER A 148 -1.26 -18.54 5.26
C SER A 148 -2.73 -18.99 5.40
N PHE A 149 -3.68 -18.13 5.03
CA PHE A 149 -5.11 -18.47 5.06
C PHE A 149 -5.47 -19.53 4.01
N LEU A 150 -4.98 -19.39 2.78
CA LEU A 150 -5.20 -20.38 1.73
C LEU A 150 -4.61 -21.75 2.09
N SER A 151 -3.34 -21.79 2.53
CA SER A 151 -2.69 -23.03 2.96
C SER A 151 -3.39 -23.67 4.16
N TYR A 152 -3.91 -22.87 5.09
CA TYR A 152 -4.70 -23.38 6.21
C TYR A 152 -5.94 -24.13 5.73
N TYR A 153 -6.66 -23.56 4.78
CA TYR A 153 -7.88 -24.14 4.24
C TYR A 153 -7.63 -25.43 3.43
N GLU A 154 -6.60 -25.45 2.59
CA GLU A 154 -6.20 -26.63 1.80
C GLU A 154 -5.90 -27.83 2.71
N ASN A 155 -5.11 -27.60 3.77
CA ASN A 155 -4.74 -28.64 4.73
C ASN A 155 -5.93 -29.20 5.50
N ARG A 156 -6.95 -28.38 5.78
CA ARG A 156 -8.12 -28.78 6.58
C ARG A 156 -9.18 -29.51 5.77
N ASN A 157 -9.30 -29.21 4.48
CA ASN A 157 -10.33 -29.79 3.61
C ASN A 157 -9.81 -30.90 2.69
N GLY A 158 -8.51 -31.19 2.71
CA GLY A 158 -7.89 -32.21 1.85
C GLY A 158 -8.07 -31.92 0.35
N ALA A 159 -8.43 -30.68 0.01
CA ALA A 159 -8.71 -30.26 -1.35
C ALA A 159 -7.45 -29.60 -1.92
N ALA A 160 -6.89 -30.20 -2.96
CA ALA A 160 -6.03 -29.49 -3.89
C ALA A 160 -6.91 -28.46 -4.60
N VAL A 161 -6.66 -27.16 -4.36
CA VAL A 161 -7.18 -26.09 -5.22
C VAL A 161 -6.25 -25.95 -6.43
#